data_AF-A0A178ZS99-F1
#
_entry.id   AF-A0A178ZS99-F1
#
_cell.length_a   1.000
_cell.length_b   1.000
_cell.length_c   1.000
_cell.angle_alpha   90.00
_cell.angle_beta   90.00
_cell.angle_gamma   90.00
#
_symmetry.space_group_name_H-M   'P 1'
#
loop_
_entity.id
_entity.type
_entity.pdbx_description
1 polymer ?
#
loop_
_entity_poly.entity_id
_entity_poly.type
_entity_poly.pdbx_seq_one_letter_code
_entity_poly.pdbx_strand_id
1 'polypeptide(L)'
;MPYNNAPIEPPEEITGSSALPLARVKKIIAQDEDIAQCSNPAAFAISVATEIFIRYLTEQAHNVVKSERKPRRNIAYKDIATAVSRVDNLEFLSDTVPKTKTYRQFKEEKAREAAANAAASSIGPTANGVNGDGGENGVSIQTIMKNGHHQNGLVNGDGAVINGAATPDRTGGAHRPSSSHHSRNHSHPDPVRDIEMTG
;
A
#
# COMPACT_ATOMS: atom_id res chain seq x y z
N MET A 1 -25.58 -19.48 28.53
CA MET A 1 -26.61 -18.96 27.60
C MET A 1 -25.94 -18.68 26.27
N PRO A 2 -26.57 -18.98 25.11
CA PRO A 2 -26.04 -18.53 23.82
C PRO A 2 -26.10 -17.01 23.73
N TYR A 3 -25.08 -16.38 23.12
CA TYR A 3 -25.10 -14.95 22.86
C TYR A 3 -26.13 -14.62 21.78
N ASN A 4 -26.96 -13.61 22.04
CA ASN A 4 -27.91 -13.12 21.05
C ASN A 4 -27.16 -12.35 19.96
N ASN A 5 -27.10 -12.94 18.76
CA ASN A 5 -26.46 -12.35 17.59
C ASN A 5 -27.48 -11.71 16.62
N ALA A 6 -28.74 -11.54 17.03
CA ALA A 6 -29.71 -10.77 16.26
C ALA A 6 -29.22 -9.32 16.11
N PRO A 7 -29.37 -8.68 14.94
CA PRO A 7 -29.13 -7.25 14.79
C PRO A 7 -29.98 -6.48 15.81
N ILE A 8 -29.34 -5.63 16.61
CA ILE A 8 -30.08 -4.68 17.45
C ILE A 8 -30.63 -3.63 16.50
N GLU A 9 -31.96 -3.55 16.41
CA GLU A 9 -32.64 -2.54 15.60
C GLU A 9 -32.27 -1.15 16.11
N PRO A 10 -31.91 -0.18 15.23
CA PRO A 10 -31.64 1.18 15.65
C PRO A 10 -32.89 1.76 16.32
N PRO A 11 -32.78 2.45 17.48
CA PRO A 11 -33.93 3.11 18.08
C PRO A 11 -34.46 4.18 17.13
N GLU A 12 -35.72 4.04 16.69
CA GLU A 12 -36.39 5.00 15.80
C GLU A 12 -36.79 6.30 16.51
N GLU A 13 -36.67 6.35 17.85
CA GLU A 13 -37.04 7.52 18.64
C GLU A 13 -36.06 8.69 18.46
N ILE A 14 -36.60 9.87 18.18
CA ILE A 14 -35.88 11.15 18.19
C ILE A 14 -35.51 11.54 19.63
N THR A 15 -34.40 10.98 20.12
CA THR A 15 -33.88 11.20 21.49
C THR A 15 -33.41 12.63 21.78
N GLY A 16 -33.36 13.51 20.76
CA GLY A 16 -32.77 14.86 20.87
C GLY A 16 -31.27 14.86 21.13
N SER A 17 -30.60 13.71 21.00
CA SER A 17 -29.18 13.51 21.29
C SER A 17 -28.46 12.81 20.15
N SER A 18 -27.14 12.97 20.09
CA SER A 18 -26.26 12.31 19.12
C SER A 18 -25.36 11.32 19.85
N ALA A 19 -25.10 10.17 19.24
CA ALA A 19 -24.18 9.16 19.76
C ALA A 19 -22.72 9.67 19.79
N LEU A 20 -22.40 10.67 18.98
CA LEU A 20 -21.09 11.33 18.96
C LEU A 20 -21.04 12.43 20.05
N PRO A 21 -20.06 12.39 20.99
CA PRO A 21 -19.97 13.40 22.04
C PRO A 21 -19.78 14.81 21.46
N LEU A 22 -20.77 15.69 21.65
CA LEU A 22 -20.79 17.04 21.06
C LEU A 22 -19.53 17.87 21.38
N ALA A 23 -18.92 17.68 22.55
CA ALA A 23 -17.66 18.31 22.93
C ALA A 23 -16.47 17.88 22.06
N ARG A 24 -16.46 16.64 21.54
CA ARG A 24 -15.45 16.16 20.59
C ARG A 24 -15.69 16.70 19.19
N VAL A 25 -16.94 16.73 18.73
CA VAL A 25 -17.33 17.33 17.45
C VAL A 25 -16.91 18.80 17.40
N LYS A 26 -17.25 19.58 18.43
CA LYS A 26 -16.79 20.98 18.57
C LYS A 26 -15.27 21.13 18.57
N LYS A 27 -14.54 20.23 19.26
CA LYS A 27 -13.08 20.28 19.27
C LYS A 27 -12.49 20.04 17.88
N ILE A 28 -13.07 19.12 17.09
CA ILE A 28 -12.63 18.84 15.72
C ILE A 28 -12.91 20.04 14.81
N ILE A 29 -14.10 20.64 14.89
CA ILE A 29 -14.46 21.86 14.14
C ILE A 29 -13.46 22.99 14.44
N ALA A 30 -13.09 23.17 15.72
CA ALA A 30 -12.09 24.16 16.14
C ALA A 30 -10.62 23.76 15.88
N GLN A 31 -10.34 22.79 15.00
CA GLN A 31 -9.01 22.59 14.42
C GLN A 31 -8.85 23.27 13.06
N ASP A 32 -9.95 23.75 12.47
CA ASP A 32 -9.94 24.53 11.25
C ASP A 32 -9.72 26.02 11.59
N GLU A 33 -8.62 26.59 11.11
CA GLU A 33 -8.23 27.98 11.40
C GLU A 33 -9.16 29.00 10.75
N ASP A 34 -9.86 28.63 9.68
CA ASP A 34 -10.82 29.50 8.98
C ASP A 34 -12.19 29.54 9.69
N ILE A 35 -12.46 28.63 10.64
CA ILE A 35 -13.74 28.58 11.38
C ILE A 35 -13.65 29.41 12.68
N ALA A 36 -13.99 30.69 12.56
CA ALA A 36 -13.94 31.62 13.69
C ALA A 36 -14.82 31.21 14.89
N GLN A 37 -16.09 30.83 14.67
CA GLN A 37 -17.03 30.37 15.71
C GLN A 37 -18.09 29.42 15.12
N CYS A 38 -18.42 28.34 15.83
CA CYS A 38 -19.49 27.41 15.45
C CYS A 38 -20.59 27.39 16.52
N SER A 39 -21.85 27.59 16.11
CA SER A 39 -23.00 27.62 17.03
C SER A 39 -23.38 26.23 17.55
N ASN A 40 -24.04 26.18 18.71
CA ASN A 40 -24.49 24.90 19.29
C ASN A 40 -25.40 24.08 18.33
N PRO A 41 -26.41 24.68 17.64
CA PRO A 41 -27.22 23.95 16.69
C PRO A 41 -26.43 23.46 15.47
N ALA A 42 -25.48 24.25 14.96
CA ALA A 42 -24.63 23.83 13.84
C ALA A 42 -23.73 22.64 14.21
N ALA A 43 -23.08 22.69 15.38
CA ALA A 43 -22.28 21.57 15.88
C ALA A 43 -23.10 20.29 16.10
N PHE A 44 -24.38 20.41 16.49
CA PHE A 44 -25.29 19.26 16.61
C PHE A 44 -25.74 18.73 15.23
N ALA A 45 -26.06 19.61 14.28
CA ALA A 45 -26.36 19.19 12.91
C ALA A 45 -25.17 18.45 12.27
N ILE A 46 -23.94 18.93 12.50
CA ILE A 46 -22.70 18.25 12.07
C ILE A 46 -22.55 16.88 12.75
N SER A 47 -22.87 16.74 14.05
CA SER A 47 -22.75 15.44 14.73
C SER A 47 -23.74 14.41 14.16
N VAL A 48 -25.00 14.79 13.94
CA VAL A 48 -26.02 13.94 13.29
C VAL A 48 -25.63 13.60 11.84
N ALA A 49 -25.16 14.57 11.06
CA ALA A 49 -24.67 14.34 9.71
C ALA A 49 -23.47 13.37 9.68
N THR A 50 -22.57 13.46 10.66
CA THR A 50 -21.42 12.55 10.79
C THR A 50 -21.86 11.11 11.09
N GLU A 51 -22.91 10.90 11.91
CA GLU A 51 -23.46 9.55 12.11
C GLU A 51 -24.05 8.96 10.83
N ILE A 52 -24.81 9.75 10.06
CA ILE A 52 -25.39 9.35 8.78
C ILE A 52 -24.27 9.03 7.78
N PHE A 53 -23.21 9.84 7.75
CA PHE A 53 -22.03 9.62 6.93
C PHE A 53 -21.30 8.31 7.28
N ILE A 54 -21.11 8.00 8.56
CA ILE A 54 -20.49 6.73 8.99
C ILE A 54 -21.32 5.53 8.53
N ARG A 55 -22.65 5.59 8.65
CA ARG A 55 -23.55 4.54 8.13
C ARG A 55 -23.42 4.40 6.61
N TYR A 56 -23.53 5.51 5.88
CA TYR A 56 -23.42 5.55 4.42
C TYR A 56 -22.08 4.99 3.91
N LEU A 57 -20.94 5.41 4.48
CA LEU A 57 -19.62 4.89 4.12
C LEU A 57 -19.51 3.38 4.37
N THR A 58 -20.06 2.91 5.49
CA THR A 58 -20.09 1.48 5.84
C THR A 58 -20.95 0.69 4.87
N GLU A 59 -22.11 1.21 4.47
CA GLU A 59 -22.99 0.62 3.46
C GLU A 59 -22.33 0.54 2.08
N GLN A 60 -21.65 1.60 1.62
CA GLN A 60 -20.93 1.55 0.34
C GLN A 60 -19.79 0.53 0.36
N ALA A 61 -19.03 0.45 1.45
CA ALA A 61 -17.99 -0.57 1.62
C ALA A 61 -18.60 -2.00 1.67
N HIS A 62 -19.75 -2.18 2.33
CA HIS A 62 -20.47 -3.45 2.36
C HIS A 62 -21.02 -3.86 0.99
N ASN A 63 -21.50 -2.91 0.19
CA ASN A 63 -21.94 -3.15 -1.19
C ASN A 63 -20.78 -3.62 -2.07
N VAL A 64 -19.57 -3.11 -1.87
CA VAL A 64 -18.36 -3.65 -2.53
C VAL A 64 -18.15 -5.13 -2.14
N VAL A 65 -18.24 -5.49 -0.85
CA VAL A 65 -18.09 -6.89 -0.40
C VAL A 65 -19.16 -7.79 -1.01
N LYS A 66 -20.42 -7.34 -1.07
CA LYS A 66 -21.53 -8.08 -1.71
C LYS A 66 -21.33 -8.27 -3.22
N SER A 67 -20.59 -7.38 -3.89
CA SER A 67 -20.28 -7.49 -5.32
C SER A 67 -19.16 -8.49 -5.65
N GLU A 68 -18.46 -9.05 -4.65
CA GLU A 68 -17.45 -10.10 -4.89
C GLU A 68 -18.09 -11.44 -5.25
N ARG A 69 -17.47 -12.20 -6.17
CA ARG A 69 -17.93 -13.54 -6.60
C ARG A 69 -18.17 -14.53 -5.45
N LYS A 70 -17.45 -14.36 -4.33
CA LYS A 70 -17.66 -15.10 -3.07
C LYS A 70 -17.73 -14.06 -1.96
N PRO A 71 -18.92 -13.52 -1.64
CA PRO A 71 -19.05 -12.43 -0.70
C PRO A 71 -18.59 -12.86 0.70
N ARG A 72 -17.76 -12.03 1.32
CA ARG A 72 -17.30 -12.22 2.70
C ARG A 72 -18.32 -11.65 3.68
N ARG A 73 -18.23 -12.06 4.95
CA ARG A 73 -19.02 -11.45 6.04
C ARG A 73 -18.34 -10.25 6.70
N ASN A 74 -17.06 -10.02 6.42
CA ASN A 74 -16.25 -8.97 7.04
C ASN A 74 -15.82 -7.95 5.98
N ILE A 75 -15.99 -6.66 6.29
CA ILE A 75 -15.44 -5.53 5.53
C ILE A 75 -13.94 -5.40 5.83
N ALA A 76 -13.13 -5.17 4.79
CA ALA A 76 -11.70 -4.92 4.88
C ALA A 76 -11.34 -3.55 4.27
N TYR A 77 -10.16 -3.02 4.58
CA TYR A 77 -9.70 -1.72 4.08
C TYR A 77 -9.83 -1.56 2.55
N LYS A 78 -9.49 -2.61 1.79
CA LYS A 78 -9.61 -2.62 0.32
C LYS A 78 -11.04 -2.35 -0.18
N ASP A 79 -12.05 -2.67 0.61
CA ASP A 79 -13.46 -2.52 0.26
C ASP A 79 -13.88 -1.04 0.42
N ILE A 80 -13.38 -0.39 1.48
CA ILE A 80 -13.53 1.06 1.72
C ILE A 80 -12.80 1.86 0.62
N ALA A 81 -11.53 1.56 0.36
CA ALA A 81 -10.75 2.23 -0.70
C ALA A 81 -11.32 2.00 -2.11
N THR A 82 -12.04 0.89 -2.32
CA THR A 82 -12.79 0.64 -3.56
C THR A 82 -14.08 1.46 -3.61
N ALA A 83 -14.83 1.55 -2.51
CA ALA A 83 -16.05 2.34 -2.40
C ALA A 83 -15.78 3.84 -2.62
N VAL A 84 -14.78 4.40 -1.94
CA VAL A 84 -14.31 5.80 -2.10
C VAL A 84 -14.05 6.12 -3.57
N SER A 85 -13.41 5.20 -4.31
CA SER A 85 -13.08 5.40 -5.72
C SER A 85 -14.20 5.13 -6.74
N ARG A 86 -15.40 4.77 -6.28
CA ARG A 86 -16.55 4.42 -7.12
C ARG A 86 -17.73 5.38 -6.92
N VAL A 87 -17.67 6.24 -5.90
CA VAL A 87 -18.77 7.07 -5.45
C VAL A 87 -18.25 8.50 -5.35
N ASP A 88 -18.67 9.35 -6.28
CA ASP A 88 -18.18 10.72 -6.43
C ASP A 88 -18.35 11.54 -5.13
N ASN A 89 -19.45 11.33 -4.40
CA ASN A 89 -19.70 11.94 -3.08
C ASN A 89 -18.67 11.55 -1.98
N LEU A 90 -17.82 10.56 -2.23
CA LEU A 90 -16.73 10.13 -1.34
C LEU A 90 -15.34 10.54 -1.87
N GLU A 91 -15.24 11.25 -3.00
CA GLU A 91 -13.97 11.65 -3.62
C GLU A 91 -13.06 12.44 -2.67
N PHE A 92 -13.63 13.23 -1.76
CA PHE A 92 -12.90 13.99 -0.74
C PHE A 92 -12.09 13.09 0.24
N LEU A 93 -12.35 11.78 0.27
CA LEU A 93 -11.57 10.80 1.01
C LEU A 93 -10.38 10.21 0.23
N SER A 94 -10.20 10.57 -1.04
CA SER A 94 -9.18 9.95 -1.92
C SER A 94 -7.75 10.03 -1.36
N ASP A 95 -7.36 11.18 -0.81
CA ASP A 95 -6.05 11.41 -0.19
C ASP A 95 -5.90 10.73 1.19
N THR A 96 -7.00 10.54 1.92
CA THR A 96 -6.98 9.95 3.28
C THR A 96 -7.19 8.43 3.27
N VAL A 97 -7.82 7.89 2.22
CA VAL A 97 -8.11 6.45 2.04
C VAL A 97 -7.56 5.97 0.69
N PRO A 98 -6.23 6.01 0.48
CA PRO A 98 -5.62 5.63 -0.80
C PRO A 98 -5.81 4.14 -1.11
N LYS A 99 -5.91 3.83 -2.40
CA LYS A 99 -5.88 2.44 -2.91
C LYS A 99 -4.50 1.82 -2.71
N THR A 100 -4.40 0.89 -1.76
CA THR A 100 -3.19 0.10 -1.55
C THR A 100 -2.96 -0.89 -2.70
N LYS A 101 -1.77 -0.88 -3.29
CA LYS A 101 -1.25 -1.92 -4.20
C LYS A 101 -0.03 -2.57 -3.56
N THR A 102 0.21 -3.86 -3.80
CA THR A 102 1.45 -4.50 -3.33
C THR A 102 2.65 -3.99 -4.11
N TYR A 103 3.84 -3.94 -3.49
CA TYR A 103 5.07 -3.49 -4.16
C TYR A 103 5.36 -4.29 -5.45
N ARG A 104 5.04 -5.60 -5.45
CA ARG A 104 5.12 -6.46 -6.62
C ARG A 104 4.21 -5.96 -7.76
N GLN A 105 2.93 -5.72 -7.47
CA GLN A 105 1.99 -5.19 -8.46
C GLN A 105 2.43 -3.82 -8.99
N PHE A 106 2.94 -2.94 -8.13
CA PHE A 106 3.47 -1.63 -8.56
C PHE A 106 4.67 -1.77 -9.52
N LYS A 107 5.61 -2.68 -9.23
CA LYS A 107 6.74 -2.96 -10.13
C LYS A 107 6.29 -3.56 -11.46
N GLU A 108 5.35 -4.51 -11.43
CA GLU A 108 4.78 -5.14 -12.63
C GLU A 108 3.99 -4.14 -13.49
N GLU A 109 3.20 -3.25 -12.86
CA GLU A 109 2.44 -2.18 -13.51
C GLU A 109 3.38 -1.15 -14.16
N LYS A 110 4.40 -0.67 -13.44
CA LYS A 110 5.41 0.26 -13.97
C LYS A 110 6.22 -0.35 -15.12
N ALA A 111 6.55 -1.64 -15.05
CA ALA A 111 7.22 -2.34 -16.14
C ALA A 111 6.32 -2.49 -17.38
N ARG A 112 5.02 -2.78 -17.18
CA ARG A 112 4.02 -2.85 -18.25
C ARG A 112 3.78 -1.47 -18.88
N GLU A 113 3.72 -0.41 -18.09
CA GLU A 113 3.57 0.96 -18.56
C GLU A 113 4.79 1.44 -19.36
N ALA A 114 6.02 1.14 -18.89
CA ALA A 114 7.24 1.40 -19.64
C ALA A 114 7.26 0.65 -20.98
N ALA A 115 6.84 -0.62 -21.01
CA ALA A 115 6.72 -1.40 -22.24
C ALA A 115 5.62 -0.86 -23.18
N ALA A 116 4.48 -0.42 -22.65
CA ALA A 116 3.41 0.20 -23.43
C ALA A 116 3.84 1.54 -24.06
N ASN A 117 4.55 2.38 -23.31
CA ASN A 117 5.08 3.66 -23.80
C ASN A 117 6.20 3.45 -24.84
N ALA A 118 7.03 2.41 -24.69
CA ALA A 118 8.01 2.02 -25.71
C ALA A 118 7.33 1.51 -26.99
N ALA A 119 6.25 0.73 -26.87
CA ALA A 119 5.47 0.26 -28.02
C ALA A 119 4.73 1.40 -28.74
N ALA A 120 4.11 2.32 -27.99
CA ALA A 120 3.43 3.49 -28.56
C ALA A 120 4.40 4.39 -29.35
N SER A 121 5.64 4.54 -28.86
CA SER A 121 6.71 5.27 -29.56
C SER A 121 7.20 4.61 -30.86
N SER A 122 6.82 3.35 -31.12
CA SER A 122 7.22 2.62 -32.34
C SER A 122 6.25 2.73 -33.51
N ILE A 123 5.05 3.29 -33.28
CA ILE A 123 4.05 3.54 -34.33
C ILE A 123 4.32 4.92 -34.97
N GLY A 124 5.44 5.02 -35.69
CA GLY A 124 5.67 6.09 -36.65
C GLY A 124 4.78 5.92 -37.88
N PRO A 125 4.47 7.00 -38.64
CA PRO A 125 3.55 6.93 -39.77
C PRO A 125 4.10 6.02 -40.88
N THR A 126 3.34 4.99 -41.24
CA THR A 126 3.67 4.06 -42.31
C THR A 126 3.53 4.75 -43.67
N ALA A 127 4.66 5.25 -44.21
CA ALA A 127 4.75 5.73 -45.57
C ALA A 127 4.53 4.57 -46.56
N ASN A 128 3.32 4.49 -47.10
CA ASN A 128 2.91 3.44 -48.04
C ASN A 128 3.22 3.90 -49.48
N GLY A 129 4.17 3.26 -50.16
CA GLY A 129 4.73 3.78 -51.42
C GLY A 129 5.31 2.72 -52.36
N VAL A 130 4.41 2.02 -53.06
CA VAL A 130 4.51 1.43 -54.42
C VAL A 130 5.88 0.94 -54.94
N ASN A 131 5.92 -0.34 -55.32
CA ASN A 131 7.03 -0.97 -56.05
C ASN A 131 7.26 -0.33 -57.43
N GLY A 132 8.52 -0.12 -57.80
CA GLY A 132 8.96 0.20 -59.16
C GLY A 132 10.07 -0.75 -59.61
N ASP A 133 9.87 -1.37 -60.78
CA ASP A 133 10.85 -2.21 -61.47
C ASP A 133 11.82 -1.35 -62.31
N GLY A 134 13.06 -1.82 -62.49
CA GLY A 134 14.12 -1.10 -63.19
C GLY A 134 15.50 -1.42 -62.61
N GLY A 135 16.35 -2.10 -63.40
CA GLY A 135 17.64 -2.62 -62.94
C GLY A 135 18.85 -1.71 -63.17
N GLU A 136 20.02 -2.37 -63.15
CA GLU A 136 21.38 -1.89 -63.49
C GLU A 136 22.31 -1.42 -62.34
N ASN A 137 23.33 -2.26 -62.10
CA ASN A 137 24.71 -1.91 -61.73
C ASN A 137 24.99 -0.99 -60.52
N GLY A 138 25.22 -1.61 -59.35
CA GLY A 138 25.84 -0.95 -58.18
C GLY A 138 26.61 -1.93 -57.29
N VAL A 139 27.92 -1.72 -57.12
CA VAL A 139 28.81 -2.59 -56.31
C VAL A 139 28.50 -2.48 -54.81
N SER A 140 28.50 -3.61 -54.10
CA SER A 140 28.11 -3.71 -52.70
C SER A 140 29.16 -3.16 -51.72
N ILE A 141 28.76 -2.17 -50.90
CA ILE A 141 29.62 -1.51 -49.89
C ILE A 141 29.84 -2.38 -48.62
N GLN A 142 29.11 -3.49 -48.46
CA GLN A 142 29.18 -4.37 -47.28
C GLN A 142 30.51 -5.13 -47.08
N THR A 143 31.49 -4.96 -47.96
CA THR A 143 32.75 -5.75 -47.96
C THR A 143 33.96 -5.02 -47.32
N ILE A 144 33.87 -3.72 -47.00
CA ILE A 144 35.07 -2.88 -46.72
C ILE A 144 35.44 -2.70 -45.23
N MET A 145 34.59 -3.09 -44.27
CA MET A 145 34.83 -2.84 -42.83
C MET A 145 34.95 -4.10 -41.95
N LYS A 146 35.64 -5.13 -42.44
CA LYS A 146 35.99 -6.30 -41.60
C LYS A 146 37.46 -6.69 -41.72
N ASN A 147 38.14 -6.68 -40.58
CA ASN A 147 39.52 -7.11 -40.30
C ASN A 147 40.67 -6.16 -40.72
N GLY A 148 41.05 -5.28 -39.79
CA GLY A 148 42.42 -4.80 -39.61
C GLY A 148 42.82 -5.04 -38.15
N HIS A 149 44.01 -5.60 -37.89
CA HIS A 149 44.42 -6.10 -36.57
C HIS A 149 45.87 -5.67 -36.25
N HIS A 150 46.27 -5.78 -34.97
CA HIS A 150 47.60 -5.45 -34.40
C HIS A 150 47.89 -3.93 -34.22
N GLN A 151 48.63 -3.45 -33.20
CA GLN A 151 49.55 -4.16 -32.29
C GLN A 151 49.77 -3.46 -30.91
N ASN A 152 50.05 -4.27 -29.88
CA ASN A 152 50.85 -4.03 -28.65
C ASN A 152 50.49 -2.95 -27.58
N GLY A 153 50.62 -3.38 -26.32
CA GLY A 153 50.62 -2.51 -25.13
C GLY A 153 50.51 -3.25 -23.78
N LEU A 154 51.44 -4.17 -23.45
CA LEU A 154 51.52 -4.78 -22.10
C LEU A 154 52.22 -3.84 -21.11
N VAL A 155 51.63 -3.60 -19.93
CA VAL A 155 52.38 -3.41 -18.67
C VAL A 155 51.57 -3.97 -17.48
N ASN A 156 52.19 -4.79 -16.64
CA ASN A 156 51.69 -5.21 -15.32
C ASN A 156 52.37 -4.38 -14.21
N GLY A 157 51.79 -4.37 -13.01
CA GLY A 157 52.38 -3.84 -11.78
C GLY A 157 51.30 -3.19 -10.90
N ASP A 158 50.71 -3.88 -9.91
CA ASP A 158 51.27 -4.35 -8.63
C ASP A 158 51.79 -3.25 -7.69
N GLY A 159 51.13 -3.16 -6.52
CA GLY A 159 51.84 -2.98 -5.25
C GLY A 159 51.91 -1.59 -4.61
N ALA A 160 51.54 -1.57 -3.31
CA ALA A 160 51.95 -0.67 -2.21
C ALA A 160 50.85 0.27 -1.68
N VAL A 161 50.15 -0.05 -0.59
CA VAL A 161 50.54 0.06 0.85
C VAL A 161 51.45 1.25 1.21
N ILE A 162 50.97 2.16 2.06
CA ILE A 162 51.50 2.40 3.43
C ILE A 162 50.58 3.33 4.27
N ASN A 163 50.29 2.87 5.50
CA ASN A 163 50.31 3.56 6.82
C ASN A 163 50.06 5.09 6.94
N GLY A 164 49.40 5.62 7.98
CA GLY A 164 49.04 5.05 9.29
C GLY A 164 49.67 5.86 10.44
N ALA A 165 48.85 6.40 11.35
CA ALA A 165 49.28 7.10 12.57
C ALA A 165 48.22 6.94 13.69
N ALA A 166 48.64 6.89 14.95
CA ALA A 166 47.81 6.34 16.04
C ALA A 166 47.91 7.10 17.39
N THR A 167 46.82 7.06 18.17
CA THR A 167 46.74 7.19 19.67
C THR A 167 47.23 8.52 20.31
N PRO A 168 47.13 8.80 21.65
CA PRO A 168 46.57 8.09 22.84
C PRO A 168 45.33 8.82 23.47
N ASP A 169 44.76 8.60 24.68
CA ASP A 169 44.61 7.52 25.72
C ASP A 169 43.50 7.99 26.73
N ARG A 170 43.00 7.11 27.63
CA ARG A 170 42.20 7.36 28.88
C ARG A 170 40.76 7.90 28.78
N THR A 171 39.79 7.49 29.62
CA THR A 171 39.61 6.48 30.70
C THR A 171 38.10 6.15 30.71
N GLY A 172 37.55 5.00 31.11
CA GLY A 172 37.96 3.92 32.01
C GLY A 172 36.74 3.54 32.89
N GLY A 173 36.49 2.26 33.17
CA GLY A 173 35.38 1.83 34.03
C GLY A 173 34.69 0.53 33.61
N ALA A 174 34.96 -0.56 34.31
CA ALA A 174 34.31 -1.86 34.12
C ALA A 174 33.26 -2.14 35.21
N HIS A 175 32.20 -2.90 34.88
CA HIS A 175 31.92 -4.20 35.51
C HIS A 175 30.59 -4.82 35.03
N ARG A 176 30.62 -6.16 34.93
CA ARG A 176 29.52 -7.13 34.74
C ARG A 176 29.56 -8.07 35.97
N PRO A 177 28.63 -9.04 36.15
CA PRO A 177 27.28 -9.23 35.61
C PRO A 177 26.24 -9.56 36.73
N SER A 178 24.97 -9.81 36.38
CA SER A 178 24.15 -10.80 37.11
C SER A 178 23.05 -11.39 36.23
N SER A 179 22.74 -12.66 36.46
CA SER A 179 21.77 -13.48 35.73
C SER A 179 20.44 -13.58 36.48
N SER A 180 19.32 -13.57 35.76
CA SER A 180 18.05 -14.10 36.28
C SER A 180 17.30 -14.86 35.20
N HIS A 181 17.33 -16.19 35.30
CA HIS A 181 16.39 -17.06 34.61
C HIS A 181 14.99 -16.86 35.21
N HIS A 182 13.95 -16.67 34.39
CA HIS A 182 12.59 -17.12 34.75
C HIS A 182 11.89 -17.71 33.51
N SER A 183 11.16 -18.80 33.75
CA SER A 183 10.69 -19.75 32.73
C SER A 183 9.59 -19.19 31.81
N ARG A 184 9.63 -19.58 30.53
CA ARG A 184 8.46 -19.52 29.63
C ARG A 184 7.61 -20.77 29.85
N ASN A 185 6.54 -20.65 30.63
CA ASN A 185 5.58 -21.75 30.76
C ASN A 185 4.63 -21.78 29.55
N HIS A 186 5.06 -22.47 28.49
CA HIS A 186 4.14 -23.00 27.49
C HIS A 186 3.71 -24.40 27.91
N SER A 187 2.44 -24.56 28.28
CA SER A 187 1.80 -25.88 28.47
C SER A 187 0.50 -25.91 27.68
N HIS A 188 0.60 -26.40 26.45
CA HIS A 188 -0.53 -26.71 25.58
C HIS A 188 -0.62 -28.25 25.49
N PRO A 189 -1.56 -28.90 26.19
CA PRO A 189 -1.78 -30.33 26.06
C PRO A 189 -2.89 -30.61 25.05
N ASP A 190 -2.54 -31.33 23.99
CA ASP A 190 -3.45 -31.84 22.96
C ASP A 190 -2.76 -33.07 22.31
N PRO A 191 -3.48 -34.11 21.85
CA PRO A 191 -4.75 -34.66 22.33
C PRO A 191 -4.68 -36.19 22.55
N VAL A 192 -5.80 -36.80 22.98
CA VAL A 192 -6.09 -38.25 22.95
C VAL A 192 -5.05 -39.18 23.60
N ARG A 193 -5.23 -39.49 24.89
CA ARG A 193 -5.47 -40.86 25.41
C ARG A 193 -6.12 -40.74 26.80
N ASP A 194 -7.28 -41.36 26.95
CA ASP A 194 -7.85 -41.93 28.20
C ASP A 194 -9.29 -42.36 27.89
N ILE A 195 -9.40 -43.43 27.10
CA ILE A 195 -10.62 -44.25 27.04
C ILE A 195 -10.39 -45.35 28.08
N GLU A 196 -10.81 -45.10 29.33
CA GLU A 196 -10.98 -46.18 30.30
C GLU A 196 -12.44 -46.61 30.32
N MET A 197 -12.65 -47.90 30.07
CA MET A 197 -13.94 -48.55 30.23
C MET A 197 -14.19 -48.87 31.70
N THR A 198 -15.23 -48.27 32.26
CA THR A 198 -16.02 -48.81 33.38
C THR A 198 -17.47 -48.37 33.11
N GLY A 199 -18.49 -49.20 33.32
CA GLY A 199 -18.56 -50.51 33.97
C GLY A 199 -19.98 -50.67 34.47
#